data_AF-A0A3D6EMV1-F1
#
_entry.id   AF-A0A3D6EMV1-F1
#
_cell.length_a   1.000
_cell.length_b   1.000
_cell.length_c   1.000
_cell.angle_alpha   90.00
_cell.angle_beta   90.00
_cell.angle_gamma   90.00
#
_symmetry.space_group_name_H-M   'P 1'
#
loop_
_entity.id
_entity.type
_entity.pdbx_description
1 polymer ?
#
loop_
_entity_poly.entity_id
_entity_poly.type
_entity_poly.pdbx_seq_one_letter_code
_entity_poly.pdbx_strand_id
1 'polypeptide(L)'
;MRLRSWRCFTAFWALLLLAACGGGSGGSSSSGADAQITLQAQFEKRTLGTSGFGATALRPARYCWAEVRDVSSNALLASGYLGSDGTGLATVPRGLSVYVRVYAQYQVPSADPNSFFLRGSVKNAPLPGTADLAAFTAIPVWSVTSNTFLADRDGTLAVTALTSNRIAGAFNIADQAVTFGAAVRDMDGSTTLRLPNLHTFWTTSTSPADQTRTYPALTLTSTGAYLVTDSQRAIFSHGVYGLGSGAAQTETDEWDDGVLQETFARLLFADGSYKADGSSALSLLRRDNDNVWVDRGVQSESTAAFVAGFSDFLAAAVRNDGRLLDSYVDGAGLPQVDLFDLADHTYVSGGAKGEFARGSIAVSLWGLWKNVLGGGATGLNTLWAAVRSTATLPNGVGEYEQATLGCFPSYLLGVQSRMTAGGWTAAVTELAKEAVPNPDPVTGYFNTTALWQTSAIPLSASGTLQTYAPSANLYYDRDQSQAWRFVHGGGARTITMTPTGGQDFYLELLGPGGWVAGSYGNAGSTRTLNLNSLPAGTYAARVRAGATAATGTFGYTISIN
;
A
#
# COMPACT_ATOMS: atom_id res chain seq x y z
N MET A 1 -22.12 -38.27 16.67
CA MET A 1 -22.30 -38.88 15.33
C MET A 1 -23.54 -38.32 14.66
N ARG A 2 -23.37 -37.46 13.65
CA ARG A 2 -24.26 -37.25 12.50
C ARG A 2 -23.55 -36.28 11.55
N LEU A 3 -23.24 -36.79 10.35
CA LEU A 3 -22.65 -36.11 9.20
C LEU A 3 -23.61 -35.07 8.61
N ARG A 4 -23.03 -33.99 8.07
CA ARG A 4 -23.44 -33.13 6.93
C ARG A 4 -22.52 -31.89 6.95
N SER A 5 -21.93 -31.39 5.89
CA SER A 5 -21.96 -31.71 4.46
C SER A 5 -20.99 -30.75 3.75
N TRP A 6 -20.15 -31.30 2.86
CA TRP A 6 -19.53 -30.69 1.68
C TRP A 6 -19.39 -29.16 1.58
N ARG A 7 -18.14 -28.69 1.61
CA ARG A 7 -17.57 -27.72 0.65
C ARG A 7 -16.09 -28.02 0.41
N CYS A 8 -15.84 -29.08 -0.34
CA CYS A 8 -14.59 -29.25 -1.09
C CYS A 8 -14.89 -28.89 -2.55
N PHE A 9 -13.90 -28.30 -3.23
CA PHE A 9 -13.83 -28.07 -4.68
C PHE A 9 -14.72 -26.97 -5.29
N THR A 10 -14.27 -25.72 -5.18
CA THR A 10 -14.30 -24.78 -6.31
C THR A 10 -12.93 -24.11 -6.45
N ALA A 11 -11.91 -24.91 -6.76
CA ALA A 11 -10.75 -24.40 -7.49
C ALA A 11 -11.20 -24.30 -8.95
N PHE A 12 -11.81 -23.18 -9.31
CA PHE A 12 -12.26 -22.91 -10.67
C PHE A 12 -10.99 -22.70 -11.52
N TRP A 13 -10.64 -23.72 -12.31
CA TRP A 13 -9.65 -23.63 -13.38
C TRP A 13 -10.13 -22.60 -14.40
N ALA A 14 -9.75 -21.34 -14.21
CA ALA A 14 -9.89 -20.30 -15.22
C ALA A 14 -8.63 -20.31 -16.10
N LEU A 15 -8.55 -21.26 -17.03
CA LEU A 15 -7.61 -21.18 -18.14
C LEU A 15 -8.04 -20.00 -19.02
N LEU A 16 -7.25 -18.92 -19.02
CA LEU A 16 -7.52 -17.75 -19.84
C LEU A 16 -7.16 -18.07 -21.30
N LEU A 17 -8.12 -17.91 -22.21
CA LEU A 17 -7.87 -17.91 -23.64
C LEU A 17 -7.28 -16.54 -24.02
N LEU A 18 -6.05 -16.52 -24.53
CA LEU A 18 -5.40 -15.31 -25.04
C LEU A 18 -6.11 -14.91 -26.35
N ALA A 19 -6.44 -13.62 -26.48
CA ALA A 19 -7.12 -13.12 -27.67
C ALA A 19 -6.13 -13.09 -28.84
N ALA A 20 -6.49 -13.74 -29.95
CA ALA A 20 -5.80 -13.60 -31.21
C ALA A 20 -6.13 -12.22 -31.80
N CYS A 21 -5.13 -11.36 -31.97
CA CYS A 21 -5.30 -10.08 -32.61
C CYS A 21 -5.08 -10.25 -34.13
N GLY A 22 -6.11 -10.74 -34.82
CA GLY A 22 -6.08 -10.91 -36.28
C GLY A 22 -7.50 -10.98 -36.84
N GLY A 23 -7.91 -9.95 -37.59
CA GLY A 23 -9.18 -9.94 -38.29
C GLY A 23 -9.21 -11.03 -39.37
N GLY A 24 -10.08 -12.01 -39.18
CA GLY A 24 -10.35 -13.08 -40.14
C GLY A 24 -11.70 -13.70 -39.83
N SER A 25 -12.65 -13.48 -40.73
CA SER A 25 -14.03 -13.93 -40.64
C SER A 25 -14.14 -15.46 -40.71
N GLY A 26 -14.86 -16.06 -39.76
CA GLY A 26 -15.72 -17.22 -40.01
C GLY A 26 -15.18 -18.60 -39.66
N GLY A 27 -16.08 -19.41 -39.09
CA GLY A 27 -16.19 -20.83 -39.40
C GLY A 27 -15.61 -21.80 -38.38
N SER A 28 -16.48 -22.32 -37.52
CA SER A 28 -16.26 -23.57 -36.79
C SER A 28 -16.00 -24.73 -37.76
N SER A 29 -14.80 -25.30 -37.77
CA SER A 29 -14.59 -26.72 -38.12
C SER A 29 -13.21 -27.21 -37.70
N SER A 30 -13.19 -28.39 -37.10
CA SER A 30 -12.03 -29.13 -36.61
C SER A 30 -11.21 -29.75 -37.75
N SER A 31 -9.91 -29.45 -37.81
CA SER A 31 -8.77 -30.39 -37.96
C SER A 31 -7.55 -29.74 -38.66
N GLY A 32 -6.44 -29.58 -37.93
CA GLY A 32 -5.07 -29.56 -38.49
C GLY A 32 -4.42 -28.24 -38.92
N ALA A 33 -5.12 -27.09 -38.94
CA ALA A 33 -4.53 -25.83 -39.43
C ALA A 33 -3.76 -25.03 -38.35
N ASP A 34 -4.17 -25.14 -37.08
CA ASP A 34 -3.56 -24.40 -35.97
C ASP A 34 -2.90 -25.35 -34.96
N ALA A 35 -1.94 -24.81 -34.21
CA ALA A 35 -1.33 -25.44 -33.04
C ALA A 35 -1.83 -24.74 -31.78
N GLN A 36 -2.21 -25.52 -30.77
CA GLN A 36 -2.51 -25.02 -29.44
C GLN A 36 -1.23 -24.96 -28.62
N ILE A 37 -0.91 -23.78 -28.12
CA ILE A 37 0.24 -23.52 -27.27
C ILE A 37 -0.24 -23.31 -25.84
N THR A 38 0.25 -24.14 -24.93
CA THR A 38 0.16 -23.91 -23.49
C THR A 38 1.37 -23.10 -23.05
N LEU A 39 1.14 -21.92 -22.50
CA LEU A 39 2.19 -21.06 -21.96
C LEU A 39 2.36 -21.38 -20.49
N GLN A 40 3.60 -21.48 -20.01
CA GLN A 40 3.91 -21.62 -18.60
C GLN A 40 5.01 -20.62 -18.21
N ALA A 41 4.63 -19.54 -17.54
CA ALA A 41 5.57 -18.52 -17.12
C ALA A 41 5.93 -18.65 -15.64
N GLN A 42 7.23 -18.62 -15.36
CA GLN A 42 7.78 -18.77 -14.02
C GLN A 42 8.91 -17.75 -13.79
N PHE A 43 9.26 -17.55 -12.53
CA PHE A 43 10.43 -16.80 -12.13
C PHE A 43 11.14 -17.48 -10.96
N GLU A 44 12.44 -17.31 -10.91
CA GLU A 44 13.27 -17.73 -9.78
C GLU A 44 13.11 -16.77 -8.60
N LYS A 45 12.84 -17.29 -7.41
CA LYS A 45 12.73 -16.51 -6.17
C LYS A 45 13.67 -17.03 -5.11
N ARG A 46 14.35 -16.13 -4.41
CA ARG A 46 15.06 -16.42 -3.16
C ARG A 46 14.21 -15.90 -2.00
N THR A 47 13.68 -16.80 -1.19
CA THR A 47 12.88 -16.39 -0.02
C THR A 47 13.79 -15.88 1.08
N LEU A 48 13.50 -14.69 1.61
CA LEU A 48 14.16 -14.16 2.80
C LEU A 48 13.70 -14.92 4.05
N GLY A 49 14.65 -15.40 4.84
CA GLY A 49 14.44 -15.95 6.18
C GLY A 49 15.30 -15.22 7.21
N THR A 50 15.20 -15.60 8.49
CA THR A 50 15.99 -15.00 9.58
C THR A 50 17.51 -15.18 9.42
N SER A 51 17.94 -16.14 8.61
CA SER A 51 19.35 -16.38 8.28
C SER A 51 19.77 -15.78 6.93
N GLY A 52 18.95 -14.89 6.34
CA GLY A 52 19.17 -14.35 5.00
C GLY A 52 18.41 -15.08 3.90
N PHE A 53 18.78 -14.81 2.65
CA PHE A 53 18.14 -15.37 1.47
C PHE A 53 18.46 -16.86 1.30
N GLY A 54 17.40 -17.67 1.28
CA GLY A 54 17.48 -19.10 1.02
C GLY A 54 17.81 -19.47 -0.43
N ALA A 55 17.69 -20.77 -0.71
CA ALA A 55 17.87 -21.32 -2.05
C ALA A 55 16.83 -20.78 -3.04
N THR A 56 17.22 -20.74 -4.30
CA THR A 56 16.32 -20.36 -5.40
C THR A 56 15.23 -21.41 -5.59
N ALA A 57 13.98 -20.96 -5.70
CA ALA A 57 12.82 -21.77 -6.01
C ALA A 57 12.01 -21.14 -7.14
N LEU A 58 11.36 -21.96 -7.98
CA LEU A 58 10.49 -21.47 -9.04
C LEU A 58 9.12 -21.08 -8.49
N ARG A 59 8.63 -19.91 -8.92
CA ARG A 59 7.30 -19.39 -8.62
C ARG A 59 6.57 -19.06 -9.94
N PRO A 60 5.25 -19.21 -9.99
CA PRO A 60 4.48 -18.86 -11.18
C PRO A 60 4.41 -17.34 -11.38
N ALA A 61 4.52 -16.86 -12.62
CA ALA A 61 4.31 -15.45 -12.97
C ALA A 61 2.80 -15.16 -13.13
N ARG A 62 2.10 -15.07 -12.01
CA ARG A 62 0.62 -15.00 -11.94
C ARG A 62 0.10 -13.69 -12.51
N TYR A 63 -0.97 -13.78 -13.31
CA TYR A 63 -1.65 -12.61 -13.89
C TYR A 63 -0.77 -11.65 -14.70
N CYS A 64 0.42 -12.10 -15.13
CA CYS A 64 1.32 -11.31 -15.97
C CYS A 64 0.82 -11.27 -17.42
N TRP A 65 1.13 -10.21 -18.16
CA TRP A 65 0.83 -10.08 -19.58
C TRP A 65 1.80 -10.92 -20.41
N ALA A 66 1.26 -11.71 -21.34
CA ALA A 66 2.03 -12.54 -22.25
C ALA A 66 1.64 -12.23 -23.71
N GLU A 67 2.63 -12.35 -24.58
CA GLU A 67 2.51 -12.18 -26.03
C GLU A 67 3.14 -13.39 -26.73
N VAL A 68 2.42 -13.98 -27.69
CA VAL A 68 2.96 -14.95 -28.63
C VAL A 68 3.28 -14.22 -29.92
N ARG A 69 4.52 -14.32 -30.38
CA ARG A 69 5.02 -13.58 -31.54
C ARG A 69 5.67 -14.51 -32.55
N ASP A 70 5.51 -14.17 -33.82
CA ASP A 70 6.25 -14.81 -34.90
C ASP A 70 7.73 -14.42 -34.84
N VAL A 71 8.62 -15.39 -34.96
CA VAL A 71 10.08 -15.19 -34.96
C VAL A 71 10.52 -14.37 -36.18
N SER A 72 9.91 -14.59 -37.35
CA SER A 72 10.40 -14.03 -38.61
C SER A 72 10.06 -12.54 -38.76
N SER A 73 8.86 -12.15 -38.35
CA SER A 73 8.33 -10.79 -38.51
C SER A 73 8.18 -10.02 -37.20
N ASN A 74 8.36 -10.67 -36.04
CA ASN A 74 8.01 -10.14 -34.72
C ASN A 74 6.52 -9.72 -34.60
N ALA A 75 5.67 -10.17 -35.53
CA ALA A 75 4.24 -9.89 -35.51
C ALA A 75 3.58 -10.50 -34.26
N LEU A 76 2.66 -9.76 -33.64
CA LEU A 76 1.87 -10.24 -32.52
C LEU A 76 0.79 -11.19 -33.04
N LEU A 77 0.80 -12.44 -32.56
CA LEU A 77 -0.17 -13.47 -32.96
C LEU A 77 -1.29 -13.60 -31.93
N ALA A 78 -0.94 -13.61 -30.64
CA ALA A 78 -1.88 -13.70 -29.53
C ALA A 78 -1.36 -12.95 -28.30
N SER A 79 -2.25 -12.42 -27.47
CA SER A 79 -1.87 -11.76 -26.21
C SER A 79 -2.96 -11.82 -25.15
N GLY A 80 -2.57 -11.58 -23.90
CA GLY A 80 -3.49 -11.57 -22.76
C GLY A 80 -2.78 -11.81 -21.42
N TYR A 81 -3.55 -11.80 -20.34
CA TYR A 81 -3.04 -12.04 -18.99
C TYR A 81 -3.05 -13.54 -18.66
N LEU A 82 -2.03 -14.00 -17.95
CA LEU A 82 -1.92 -15.37 -17.47
C LEU A 82 -2.88 -15.66 -16.30
N GLY A 83 -3.10 -16.94 -16.01
CA GLY A 83 -3.89 -17.40 -14.88
C GLY A 83 -3.20 -17.21 -13.52
N SER A 84 -3.89 -17.64 -12.46
CA SER A 84 -3.40 -17.63 -11.08
C SER A 84 -2.26 -18.61 -10.82
N ASP A 85 -1.97 -19.48 -11.76
CA ASP A 85 -0.88 -20.47 -11.77
C ASP A 85 0.23 -20.10 -12.77
N GLY A 86 0.16 -18.91 -13.40
CA GLY A 86 1.13 -18.47 -14.41
C GLY A 86 0.98 -19.18 -15.76
N THR A 87 -0.15 -19.83 -16.02
CA THR A 87 -0.41 -20.49 -17.31
C THR A 87 -1.37 -19.72 -18.21
N GLY A 88 -1.35 -20.00 -19.51
CA GLY A 88 -2.29 -19.43 -20.48
C GLY A 88 -2.38 -20.29 -21.75
N LEU A 89 -3.42 -20.08 -22.56
CA LEU A 89 -3.59 -20.79 -23.83
C LEU A 89 -3.60 -19.82 -25.00
N ALA A 90 -2.87 -20.14 -26.06
CA ALA A 90 -2.93 -19.46 -27.35
C ALA A 90 -3.12 -20.46 -28.48
N THR A 91 -3.78 -20.03 -29.54
CA THR A 91 -3.88 -20.75 -30.81
C THR A 91 -3.11 -19.97 -31.86
N VAL A 92 -2.20 -20.63 -32.58
CA VAL A 92 -1.42 -20.01 -33.66
C VAL A 92 -1.43 -20.87 -34.93
N PRO A 93 -1.31 -20.28 -36.13
CA PRO A 93 -1.21 -21.03 -37.37
C PRO A 93 -0.03 -22.01 -37.37
N ARG A 94 -0.24 -23.21 -37.91
CA ARG A 94 0.83 -24.20 -38.00
C ARG A 94 1.92 -23.80 -38.98
N GLY A 95 3.14 -24.29 -38.73
CA GLY A 95 4.31 -24.06 -39.58
C GLY A 95 5.04 -22.75 -39.31
N LEU A 96 4.55 -21.92 -38.38
CA LEU A 96 5.26 -20.74 -37.90
C LEU A 96 6.25 -21.11 -36.80
N SER A 97 7.42 -20.48 -36.81
CA SER A 97 8.31 -20.46 -35.65
C SER A 97 7.90 -19.30 -34.75
N VAL A 98 7.57 -19.59 -33.50
CA VAL A 98 7.05 -18.60 -32.55
C VAL A 98 7.89 -18.55 -31.28
N TYR A 99 7.82 -17.45 -30.56
CA TYR A 99 8.29 -17.34 -29.19
C TYR A 99 7.25 -16.65 -28.31
N VAL A 100 7.37 -16.86 -27.00
CA VAL A 100 6.55 -16.20 -25.99
C VAL A 100 7.38 -15.13 -25.32
N ARG A 101 6.83 -13.91 -25.22
CA ARG A 101 7.37 -12.85 -24.36
C ARG A 101 6.40 -12.57 -23.23
N VAL A 102 6.89 -12.65 -22.00
CA VAL A 102 6.13 -12.36 -20.80
C VAL A 102 6.66 -11.07 -20.20
N TYR A 103 5.76 -10.16 -19.83
CA TYR A 103 6.08 -8.87 -19.22
C TYR A 103 5.73 -8.91 -17.74
N ALA A 104 6.50 -8.22 -16.91
CA ALA A 104 6.16 -7.91 -15.51
C ALA A 104 5.05 -6.84 -15.44
N GLN A 105 4.03 -6.96 -16.28
CA GLN A 105 2.81 -6.17 -16.29
C GLN A 105 1.68 -7.07 -15.83
N TYR A 106 0.90 -6.66 -14.85
CA TYR A 106 -0.07 -7.52 -14.18
C TYR A 106 -1.46 -6.92 -14.14
N GLN A 107 -2.47 -7.78 -14.10
CA GLN A 107 -3.86 -7.41 -13.87
C GLN A 107 -4.55 -8.41 -12.95
N VAL A 108 -4.84 -7.99 -11.73
CA VAL A 108 -5.65 -8.78 -10.80
C VAL A 108 -7.11 -8.69 -11.25
N PRO A 109 -7.78 -9.82 -11.54
CA PRO A 109 -9.15 -9.81 -12.01
C PRO A 109 -10.10 -9.33 -10.90
N SER A 110 -11.14 -8.59 -11.29
CA SER A 110 -12.23 -8.21 -10.40
C SER A 110 -13.38 -9.23 -10.46
N ALA A 111 -14.37 -9.10 -9.58
CA ALA A 111 -15.60 -9.89 -9.66
C ALA A 111 -16.40 -9.61 -10.95
N ASP A 112 -16.27 -8.42 -11.52
CA ASP A 112 -16.78 -8.10 -12.86
C ASP A 112 -15.76 -8.54 -13.92
N PRO A 113 -16.13 -9.47 -14.83
CA PRO A 113 -15.24 -9.95 -15.89
C PRO A 113 -14.75 -8.87 -16.85
N ASN A 114 -15.48 -7.75 -16.99
CA ASN A 114 -15.10 -6.63 -17.86
C ASN A 114 -14.20 -5.60 -17.15
N SER A 115 -13.84 -5.86 -15.90
CA SER A 115 -13.08 -4.95 -15.05
C SER A 115 -11.94 -5.67 -14.35
N PHE A 116 -11.06 -4.90 -13.71
CA PHE A 116 -9.92 -5.40 -12.97
C PHE A 116 -9.83 -4.72 -11.62
N PHE A 117 -9.37 -5.44 -10.61
CA PHE A 117 -9.28 -4.94 -9.25
C PHE A 117 -8.05 -4.05 -9.06
N LEU A 118 -6.92 -4.51 -9.58
CA LEU A 118 -5.62 -3.83 -9.58
C LEU A 118 -4.93 -4.09 -10.93
N ARG A 119 -4.25 -3.09 -11.47
CA ARG A 119 -3.41 -3.23 -12.67
C ARG A 119 -2.12 -2.47 -12.46
N GLY A 120 -1.04 -2.95 -13.06
CA GLY A 120 0.25 -2.32 -12.89
C GLY A 120 1.34 -2.89 -13.77
N SER A 121 2.56 -2.39 -13.59
CA SER A 121 3.75 -2.94 -14.25
C SER A 121 5.01 -2.63 -13.49
N VAL A 122 6.05 -3.44 -13.69
CA VAL A 122 7.42 -3.13 -13.26
C VAL A 122 8.20 -2.59 -14.45
N LYS A 123 8.42 -1.28 -14.45
CA LYS A 123 9.16 -0.52 -15.46
C LYS A 123 10.65 -0.74 -15.31
N ASN A 124 11.33 -1.00 -16.42
CA ASN A 124 12.78 -1.15 -16.50
C ASN A 124 13.46 0.21 -16.66
N ALA A 125 13.39 1.01 -15.60
CA ALA A 125 13.99 2.33 -15.51
C ALA A 125 14.05 2.78 -14.03
N PRO A 126 14.92 3.75 -13.70
CA PRO A 126 14.79 4.55 -12.49
C PRO A 126 13.42 5.26 -12.44
N LEU A 127 12.95 5.60 -11.23
CA LEU A 127 11.71 6.36 -11.04
C LEU A 127 11.85 7.76 -11.66
N PRO A 128 11.02 8.14 -12.66
CA PRO A 128 11.04 9.48 -13.22
C PRO A 128 10.42 10.48 -12.23
N GLY A 129 10.95 11.70 -12.19
CA GLY A 129 10.39 12.76 -11.34
C GLY A 129 9.02 13.25 -11.78
N THR A 130 8.90 13.70 -13.04
CA THR A 130 7.63 14.11 -13.67
C THR A 130 7.65 13.66 -15.12
N ALA A 131 6.52 13.19 -15.65
CA ALA A 131 6.41 12.76 -17.05
C ALA A 131 5.01 13.09 -17.59
N ASP A 132 4.89 13.30 -18.90
CA ASP A 132 3.59 13.22 -19.58
C ASP A 132 3.21 11.74 -19.84
N LEU A 133 1.96 11.51 -20.26
CA LEU A 133 1.44 10.15 -20.44
C LEU A 133 2.18 9.39 -21.54
N ALA A 134 2.59 10.08 -22.62
CA ALA A 134 3.28 9.46 -23.74
C ALA A 134 4.69 8.99 -23.31
N ALA A 135 5.44 9.86 -22.63
CA ALA A 135 6.75 9.57 -22.08
C ALA A 135 6.67 8.44 -21.05
N PHE A 136 5.69 8.48 -20.13
CA PHE A 136 5.47 7.43 -19.14
C PHE A 136 5.15 6.06 -19.79
N THR A 137 4.30 6.08 -20.82
CA THR A 137 3.89 4.86 -21.54
C THR A 137 5.05 4.27 -22.33
N ALA A 138 5.93 5.11 -22.89
CA ALA A 138 7.11 4.69 -23.64
C ALA A 138 8.19 4.00 -22.78
N ILE A 139 8.15 4.14 -21.45
CA ILE A 139 9.11 3.47 -20.56
C ILE A 139 8.93 1.95 -20.67
N PRO A 140 9.98 1.18 -21.00
CA PRO A 140 9.90 -0.26 -21.15
C PRO A 140 9.44 -0.95 -19.87
N VAL A 141 8.63 -2.00 -20.01
CA VAL A 141 8.32 -2.94 -18.92
C VAL A 141 9.37 -4.06 -18.96
N TRP A 142 9.80 -4.53 -17.79
CA TRP A 142 10.63 -5.73 -17.71
C TRP A 142 9.96 -6.91 -18.41
N SER A 143 10.72 -7.65 -19.22
CA SER A 143 10.21 -8.82 -19.92
C SER A 143 11.25 -9.93 -20.04
N VAL A 144 10.76 -11.15 -20.22
CA VAL A 144 11.55 -12.34 -20.51
C VAL A 144 10.96 -13.05 -21.72
N THR A 145 11.81 -13.63 -22.56
CA THR A 145 11.41 -14.34 -23.77
C THR A 145 11.77 -15.82 -23.66
N SER A 146 10.91 -16.70 -24.16
CA SER A 146 11.18 -18.15 -24.25
C SER A 146 12.22 -18.48 -25.33
N ASN A 147 12.61 -19.74 -25.37
CA ASN A 147 13.16 -20.32 -26.60
C ASN A 147 12.10 -20.34 -27.72
N THR A 148 12.56 -20.45 -28.96
CA THR A 148 11.71 -20.61 -30.14
C THR A 148 11.04 -21.99 -30.15
N PHE A 149 9.80 -22.04 -30.61
CA PHE A 149 9.01 -23.25 -30.83
C PHE A 149 8.47 -23.26 -32.26
N LEU A 150 8.65 -24.37 -32.96
CA LEU A 150 7.98 -24.59 -34.24
C LEU A 150 6.55 -25.08 -33.95
N ALA A 151 5.56 -24.30 -34.37
CA ALA A 151 4.14 -24.61 -34.21
C ALA A 151 3.67 -25.67 -35.21
N ASP A 152 4.33 -26.82 -35.32
CA ASP A 152 3.88 -27.95 -36.16
C ASP A 152 2.93 -28.90 -35.42
N ARG A 153 2.85 -28.76 -34.10
CA ARG A 153 2.05 -29.54 -33.16
C ARG A 153 1.65 -28.72 -31.95
N ASP A 154 0.70 -29.24 -31.18
CA ASP A 154 0.36 -28.68 -29.88
C ASP A 154 1.54 -28.88 -28.92
N GLY A 155 1.77 -27.92 -28.02
CA GLY A 155 2.95 -27.95 -27.17
C GLY A 155 2.89 -27.01 -25.98
N THR A 156 3.86 -27.17 -25.09
CA THR A 156 4.06 -26.27 -23.95
C THR A 156 5.31 -25.43 -24.16
N LEU A 157 5.16 -24.12 -23.99
CA LEU A 157 6.24 -23.14 -24.03
C LEU A 157 6.45 -22.60 -22.62
N ALA A 158 7.53 -23.05 -21.99
CA ALA A 158 7.96 -22.55 -20.69
C ALA A 158 8.83 -21.30 -20.85
N VAL A 159 8.57 -20.29 -20.02
CA VAL A 159 9.37 -19.06 -19.93
C VAL A 159 9.80 -18.92 -18.48
N THR A 160 11.09 -18.75 -18.21
CA THR A 160 11.60 -18.57 -16.85
C THR A 160 12.42 -17.29 -16.75
N ALA A 161 11.99 -16.34 -15.92
CA ALA A 161 12.83 -15.23 -15.50
C ALA A 161 13.85 -15.72 -14.46
N LEU A 162 15.12 -15.37 -14.64
CA LEU A 162 16.23 -15.90 -13.84
C LEU A 162 16.73 -14.86 -12.82
N THR A 163 17.24 -15.36 -11.69
CA THR A 163 17.95 -14.56 -10.69
C THR A 163 19.35 -14.18 -11.18
N SER A 164 19.98 -15.02 -12.01
CA SER A 164 21.34 -14.81 -12.55
C SER A 164 21.48 -13.55 -13.41
N ASN A 165 20.42 -13.15 -14.11
CA ASN A 165 20.34 -11.89 -14.86
C ASN A 165 19.44 -10.86 -14.16
N ARG A 166 19.05 -11.14 -12.91
CA ARG A 166 18.17 -10.36 -12.02
C ARG A 166 16.76 -10.07 -12.56
N ILE A 167 16.40 -10.49 -13.78
CA ILE A 167 15.07 -10.24 -14.36
C ILE A 167 13.97 -10.76 -13.44
N ALA A 168 14.21 -11.86 -12.74
CA ALA A 168 13.27 -12.44 -11.80
C ALA A 168 12.87 -11.50 -10.64
N GLY A 169 13.68 -10.48 -10.32
CA GLY A 169 13.33 -9.45 -9.34
C GLY A 169 12.09 -8.65 -9.74
N ALA A 170 11.99 -8.26 -11.03
CA ALA A 170 10.81 -7.59 -11.55
C ALA A 170 9.54 -8.46 -11.47
N PHE A 171 9.70 -9.76 -11.70
CA PHE A 171 8.59 -10.71 -11.58
C PHE A 171 8.21 -10.97 -10.12
N ASN A 172 9.17 -10.95 -9.18
CA ASN A 172 8.86 -11.03 -7.75
C ASN A 172 8.11 -9.79 -7.26
N ILE A 173 8.53 -8.58 -7.65
CA ILE A 173 7.81 -7.34 -7.35
C ILE A 173 6.36 -7.40 -7.88
N ALA A 174 6.18 -7.81 -9.14
CA ALA A 174 4.85 -7.99 -9.73
C ALA A 174 4.01 -9.02 -8.97
N ASP A 175 4.60 -10.16 -8.60
CA ASP A 175 3.93 -11.22 -7.84
C ASP A 175 3.53 -10.77 -6.42
N GLN A 176 4.35 -9.93 -5.77
CA GLN A 176 4.00 -9.33 -4.47
C GLN A 176 2.81 -8.37 -4.62
N ALA A 177 2.78 -7.51 -5.65
CA ALA A 177 1.65 -6.62 -5.92
C ALA A 177 0.36 -7.40 -6.26
N VAL A 178 0.50 -8.50 -7.02
CA VAL A 178 -0.59 -9.44 -7.29
C VAL A 178 -1.12 -10.09 -6.02
N THR A 179 -0.22 -10.55 -5.14
CA THR A 179 -0.58 -11.17 -3.86
C THR A 179 -1.37 -10.19 -3.00
N PHE A 180 -0.89 -8.96 -2.90
CA PHE A 180 -1.57 -7.88 -2.20
C PHE A 180 -2.96 -7.62 -2.78
N GLY A 181 -3.04 -7.35 -4.09
CA GLY A 181 -4.30 -7.02 -4.75
C GLY A 181 -5.33 -8.14 -4.66
N ALA A 182 -4.91 -9.40 -4.80
CA ALA A 182 -5.81 -10.55 -4.66
C ALA A 182 -6.31 -10.71 -3.22
N ALA A 183 -5.43 -10.61 -2.22
CA ALA A 183 -5.82 -10.71 -0.82
C ALA A 183 -6.76 -9.58 -0.40
N VAL A 184 -6.49 -8.35 -0.85
CA VAL A 184 -7.38 -7.21 -0.56
C VAL A 184 -8.72 -7.40 -1.23
N ARG A 185 -8.78 -7.80 -2.51
CA ARG A 185 -10.04 -8.11 -3.20
C ARG A 185 -10.88 -9.15 -2.43
N ASP A 186 -10.24 -10.21 -1.96
CA ASP A 186 -10.90 -11.31 -1.27
C ASP A 186 -11.36 -10.92 0.15
N MET A 187 -10.58 -10.07 0.83
CA MET A 187 -10.95 -9.42 2.10
C MET A 187 -12.09 -8.42 1.92
N ASP A 188 -12.11 -7.69 0.81
CA ASP A 188 -12.96 -6.52 0.61
C ASP A 188 -14.45 -6.85 0.67
N GLY A 189 -14.83 -7.96 0.03
CA GLY A 189 -16.22 -8.35 -0.17
C GLY A 189 -17.09 -7.37 -0.97
N SER A 190 -16.61 -6.14 -1.24
CA SER A 190 -17.29 -5.14 -2.05
C SER A 190 -16.85 -5.23 -3.50
N THR A 191 -17.82 -5.07 -4.39
CA THR A 191 -17.60 -5.03 -5.84
C THR A 191 -17.17 -3.65 -6.32
N THR A 192 -17.16 -2.63 -5.45
CA THR A 192 -16.92 -1.22 -5.80
C THR A 192 -15.49 -0.76 -5.55
N LEU A 193 -14.74 -1.38 -4.63
CA LEU A 193 -13.34 -1.00 -4.43
C LEU A 193 -12.51 -1.39 -5.65
N ARG A 194 -11.68 -0.46 -6.11
CA ARG A 194 -10.71 -0.65 -7.17
C ARG A 194 -9.44 0.06 -6.76
N LEU A 195 -8.33 -0.67 -6.71
CA LEU A 195 -7.05 -0.07 -6.40
C LEU A 195 -6.58 0.77 -7.61
N PRO A 196 -5.83 1.86 -7.38
CA PRO A 196 -5.21 2.65 -8.45
C PRO A 196 -4.27 1.84 -9.34
N ASN A 197 -3.96 2.36 -10.52
CA ASN A 197 -2.96 1.73 -11.38
C ASN A 197 -1.56 1.98 -10.78
N LEU A 198 -0.84 0.92 -10.43
CA LEU A 198 0.47 1.03 -9.77
C LEU A 198 1.60 0.62 -10.71
N HIS A 199 2.54 1.51 -10.95
CA HIS A 199 3.72 1.22 -11.76
C HIS A 199 4.98 1.35 -10.93
N THR A 200 5.62 0.21 -10.69
CA THR A 200 6.86 0.13 -9.95
C THR A 200 8.05 0.36 -10.86
N PHE A 201 9.03 1.13 -10.42
CA PHE A 201 10.26 1.41 -11.14
C PHE A 201 11.40 0.65 -10.47
N TRP A 202 12.04 -0.22 -11.25
CA TRP A 202 13.15 -1.03 -10.78
C TRP A 202 14.14 -1.23 -11.92
N THR A 203 15.43 -1.08 -11.61
CA THR A 203 16.52 -1.16 -12.57
C THR A 203 17.65 -2.02 -12.02
N THR A 204 18.43 -2.61 -12.92
CA THR A 204 19.66 -3.34 -12.58
C THR A 204 20.89 -2.44 -12.48
N SER A 205 20.73 -1.12 -12.70
CA SER A 205 21.81 -0.14 -12.53
C SER A 205 22.42 -0.24 -11.14
N THR A 206 23.75 -0.28 -11.06
CA THR A 206 24.47 -0.25 -9.78
C THR A 206 24.75 1.17 -9.30
N SER A 207 24.31 2.19 -10.04
CA SER A 207 24.44 3.59 -9.64
C SER A 207 23.47 3.90 -8.49
N PRO A 208 23.93 4.40 -7.33
CA PRO A 208 23.05 4.81 -6.25
C PRO A 208 22.05 5.90 -6.66
N ALA A 209 22.39 6.76 -7.62
CA ALA A 209 21.51 7.81 -8.13
C ALA A 209 20.28 7.27 -8.90
N ASP A 210 20.41 6.06 -9.44
CA ASP A 210 19.35 5.38 -10.21
C ASP A 210 18.46 4.50 -9.33
N GLN A 211 18.85 4.32 -8.06
CA GLN A 211 18.23 3.42 -7.10
C GLN A 211 17.55 4.27 -6.03
N THR A 212 16.26 4.52 -6.20
CA THR A 212 15.45 5.27 -5.23
C THR A 212 14.34 4.36 -4.72
N ARG A 213 14.28 4.14 -3.40
CA ARG A 213 13.12 3.55 -2.74
C ARG A 213 12.10 4.63 -2.45
N THR A 214 10.84 4.41 -2.84
CA THR A 214 9.73 5.31 -2.47
C THR A 214 8.48 4.52 -2.11
N TYR A 215 7.54 5.17 -1.44
CA TYR A 215 6.17 4.66 -1.33
C TYR A 215 5.36 4.95 -2.61
N PRO A 216 4.28 4.20 -2.87
CA PRO A 216 3.35 4.45 -3.97
C PRO A 216 2.77 5.85 -3.87
N ALA A 217 3.17 6.72 -4.80
CA ALA A 217 2.77 8.12 -4.89
C ALA A 217 1.99 8.40 -6.16
N LEU A 218 1.16 9.42 -6.14
CA LEU A 218 0.47 9.87 -7.34
C LEU A 218 1.51 10.43 -8.32
N THR A 219 1.50 9.93 -9.54
CA THR A 219 2.39 10.45 -10.57
C THR A 219 1.88 11.80 -11.05
N LEU A 220 2.75 12.80 -11.08
CA LEU A 220 2.42 14.15 -11.53
C LEU A 220 3.00 14.42 -12.92
N THR A 221 2.28 15.24 -13.69
CA THR A 221 2.77 15.84 -14.92
C THR A 221 3.82 16.91 -14.60
N SER A 222 4.52 17.41 -15.62
CA SER A 222 5.43 18.56 -15.48
C SER A 222 4.74 19.85 -15.02
N THR A 223 3.41 19.93 -15.13
CA THR A 223 2.60 21.07 -14.65
C THR A 223 2.05 20.86 -13.24
N GLY A 224 2.38 19.74 -12.58
CA GLY A 224 1.88 19.38 -11.25
C GLY A 224 0.46 18.81 -11.22
N ALA A 225 -0.16 18.58 -12.39
CA ALA A 225 -1.45 17.91 -12.48
C ALA A 225 -1.31 16.39 -12.34
N TYR A 226 -2.40 15.71 -12.00
CA TYR A 226 -2.39 14.25 -11.84
C TYR A 226 -2.23 13.56 -13.20
N LEU A 227 -1.29 12.64 -13.28
CA LEU A 227 -1.17 11.80 -14.47
C LEU A 227 -2.27 10.73 -14.43
N VAL A 228 -3.11 10.73 -15.46
CA VAL A 228 -4.21 9.79 -15.62
C VAL A 228 -4.05 8.99 -16.90
N THR A 229 -4.54 7.75 -16.91
CA THR A 229 -4.66 6.94 -18.13
C THR A 229 -5.74 7.50 -19.06
N ASP A 230 -5.81 7.00 -20.29
CA ASP A 230 -6.89 7.35 -21.24
C ASP A 230 -8.30 7.07 -20.68
N SER A 231 -8.40 6.06 -19.81
CA SER A 231 -9.62 5.73 -19.05
C SER A 231 -9.85 6.63 -17.82
N GLN A 232 -9.16 7.77 -17.72
CA GLN A 232 -9.23 8.73 -16.62
C GLN A 232 -8.90 8.17 -15.23
N ARG A 233 -8.10 7.09 -15.14
CA ARG A 233 -7.66 6.53 -13.85
C ARG A 233 -6.30 7.10 -13.48
N ALA A 234 -6.18 7.59 -12.25
CA ALA A 234 -4.91 8.06 -11.68
C ALA A 234 -3.82 6.97 -11.73
N ILE A 235 -2.62 7.40 -12.09
CA ILE A 235 -1.41 6.58 -12.13
C ILE A 235 -0.63 6.82 -10.84
N PHE A 236 -0.30 5.73 -10.15
CA PHE A 236 0.61 5.73 -9.02
C PHE A 236 1.95 5.13 -9.44
N SER A 237 3.03 5.64 -8.87
CA SER A 237 4.37 5.13 -9.08
C SER A 237 5.16 5.02 -7.79
N HIS A 238 6.10 4.08 -7.76
CA HIS A 238 7.13 4.05 -6.73
C HIS A 238 8.41 3.41 -7.24
N GLY A 239 9.53 3.77 -6.62
CA GLY A 239 10.80 3.12 -6.87
C GLY A 239 11.07 2.00 -5.86
N VAL A 240 11.73 0.94 -6.33
CA VAL A 240 12.22 -0.18 -5.51
C VAL A 240 13.74 -0.19 -5.58
N TYR A 241 14.40 -0.28 -4.43
CA TYR A 241 15.85 -0.29 -4.35
C TYR A 241 16.39 -1.72 -4.56
N GLY A 242 17.38 -1.88 -5.44
CA GLY A 242 17.93 -3.19 -5.73
C GLY A 242 19.41 -3.15 -6.05
N LEU A 243 20.25 -2.73 -5.10
CA LEU A 243 21.70 -2.66 -5.32
C LEU A 243 22.35 -3.99 -4.90
N GLY A 244 23.01 -4.66 -5.83
CA GLY A 244 23.56 -6.02 -5.64
C GLY A 244 25.03 -6.09 -5.22
N SER A 245 25.64 -5.02 -4.71
CA SER A 245 27.10 -4.97 -4.47
C SER A 245 27.49 -4.45 -3.09
N GLY A 246 27.73 -5.37 -2.14
CA GLY A 246 28.75 -5.36 -1.06
C GLY A 246 29.12 -4.10 -0.26
N ALA A 247 28.40 -2.99 -0.35
CA ALA A 247 28.61 -1.80 0.47
C ALA A 247 27.59 -1.77 1.62
N ALA A 248 27.89 -1.05 2.70
CA ALA A 248 27.06 -0.86 3.91
C ALA A 248 25.71 -0.13 3.67
N GLN A 249 25.20 -0.14 2.42
CA GLN A 249 24.00 0.53 1.93
C GLN A 249 23.22 -0.29 0.88
N THR A 250 23.42 -1.61 0.79
CA THR A 250 22.74 -2.45 -0.20
C THR A 250 21.53 -3.19 0.37
N GLU A 251 20.33 -2.72 0.02
CA GLU A 251 19.07 -3.46 0.16
C GLU A 251 18.76 -4.18 -1.16
N THR A 252 18.22 -5.40 -1.07
CA THR A 252 17.67 -6.13 -2.22
C THR A 252 16.16 -6.26 -2.03
N ASP A 253 15.47 -5.11 -1.96
CA ASP A 253 14.03 -5.00 -1.71
C ASP A 253 13.23 -5.86 -2.69
N GLU A 254 13.75 -6.06 -3.92
CA GLU A 254 13.05 -6.85 -4.92
C GLU A 254 12.81 -8.30 -4.49
N TRP A 255 13.49 -8.77 -3.44
CA TRP A 255 13.33 -10.11 -2.84
C TRP A 255 12.70 -10.10 -1.46
N ASP A 256 12.45 -8.91 -0.89
CA ASP A 256 11.85 -8.79 0.42
C ASP A 256 10.33 -8.62 0.35
N ASP A 257 9.65 -9.72 0.66
CA ASP A 257 8.20 -9.78 0.70
C ASP A 257 7.63 -8.91 1.83
N GLY A 258 8.33 -8.75 2.95
CA GLY A 258 7.85 -7.94 4.07
C GLY A 258 7.73 -6.47 3.66
N VAL A 259 8.84 -5.90 3.17
CA VAL A 259 8.91 -4.52 2.68
C VAL A 259 7.97 -4.25 1.53
N LEU A 260 7.91 -5.11 0.52
CA LEU A 260 7.07 -4.84 -0.64
C LEU A 260 5.58 -4.93 -0.30
N GLN A 261 5.15 -5.91 0.49
CA GLN A 261 3.75 -6.01 0.91
C GLN A 261 3.33 -4.83 1.78
N GLU A 262 4.21 -4.43 2.69
CA GLU A 262 4.06 -3.23 3.48
C GLU A 262 3.86 -2.03 2.55
N THR A 263 4.79 -1.80 1.61
CA THR A 263 4.75 -0.73 0.61
C THR A 263 3.43 -0.72 -0.17
N PHE A 264 2.94 -1.88 -0.61
CA PHE A 264 1.65 -1.97 -1.31
C PHE A 264 0.45 -1.70 -0.39
N ALA A 265 0.50 -2.07 0.88
CA ALA A 265 -0.54 -1.74 1.85
C ALA A 265 -0.77 -0.24 2.02
N ARG A 266 0.26 0.59 1.82
CA ARG A 266 0.13 2.06 1.85
C ARG A 266 -0.70 2.64 0.70
N LEU A 267 -0.89 1.89 -0.39
CA LEU A 267 -1.78 2.29 -1.48
C LEU A 267 -3.23 2.48 -1.00
N LEU A 268 -3.63 1.83 0.08
CA LEU A 268 -4.97 1.95 0.68
C LEU A 268 -5.22 3.30 1.38
N PHE A 269 -4.15 4.05 1.66
CA PHE A 269 -4.16 5.24 2.49
C PHE A 269 -3.71 6.51 1.76
N ALA A 270 -3.48 6.44 0.45
CA ALA A 270 -2.79 7.48 -0.29
C ALA A 270 -3.73 8.59 -0.82
N ASP A 271 -3.33 9.85 -0.60
CA ASP A 271 -3.47 10.94 -1.57
C ASP A 271 -2.07 11.59 -1.78
N GLY A 272 -1.54 11.55 -3.01
CA GLY A 272 -0.26 12.18 -3.42
C GLY A 272 1.09 11.57 -2.96
N SER A 273 1.17 10.88 -1.83
CA SER A 273 2.33 10.12 -1.27
C SER A 273 3.78 10.62 -1.49
N TYR A 274 4.03 11.91 -1.22
CA TYR A 274 5.23 12.55 -0.62
C TYR A 274 6.68 12.24 -1.09
N LYS A 275 7.45 13.32 -1.39
CA LYS A 275 8.92 13.42 -1.67
C LYS A 275 9.54 14.47 -0.69
N ALA A 276 10.81 14.43 -0.21
CA ALA A 276 12.05 14.94 -0.87
C ALA A 276 13.37 14.68 -0.07
N ASP A 277 14.52 14.77 -0.77
CA ASP A 277 15.97 14.46 -0.51
C ASP A 277 16.56 14.53 0.93
N GLY A 278 17.76 14.06 1.29
CA GLY A 278 18.87 13.36 0.64
C GLY A 278 20.08 13.28 1.60
N SER A 279 20.28 12.16 2.32
CA SER A 279 21.57 11.68 2.90
C SER A 279 21.38 10.35 3.67
N SER A 280 22.48 9.65 4.02
CA SER A 280 22.60 8.19 3.96
C SER A 280 23.02 7.46 5.26
N ALA A 281 22.37 6.34 5.60
CA ALA A 281 22.90 5.08 6.22
C ALA A 281 21.74 4.21 6.80
N LEU A 282 21.86 2.88 6.68
CA LEU A 282 20.79 1.86 6.77
C LEU A 282 20.28 1.50 8.18
N SER A 283 18.96 1.33 8.29
CA SER A 283 18.26 0.29 9.07
C SER A 283 16.76 0.29 8.69
N LEU A 284 16.15 -0.89 8.63
CA LEU A 284 14.73 -1.13 8.35
C LEU A 284 13.76 -0.07 8.88
N LEU A 285 12.78 0.28 8.02
CA LEU A 285 11.47 0.90 8.26
C LEU A 285 11.27 2.37 7.86
N ARG A 286 10.29 2.52 6.94
CA ARG A 286 9.49 3.69 6.54
C ARG A 286 9.95 5.09 6.93
N ARG A 287 10.21 5.86 5.88
CA ARG A 287 10.07 7.31 5.85
C ARG A 287 8.58 7.70 5.68
N ASP A 288 8.00 8.37 6.66
CA ASP A 288 6.72 9.10 6.52
C ASP A 288 7.00 10.55 6.06
N ASN A 289 5.95 11.29 5.65
CA ASN A 289 5.86 12.53 4.85
C ASN A 289 6.98 13.61 4.85
N ASP A 290 7.94 13.59 5.77
CA ASP A 290 9.12 14.48 5.79
C ASP A 290 10.46 13.74 5.58
N ASN A 291 10.40 12.50 5.07
CA ASN A 291 11.59 11.69 4.75
C ASN A 291 12.44 11.31 6.00
N VAL A 292 11.84 11.30 7.20
CA VAL A 292 12.52 10.97 8.48
C VAL A 292 12.10 9.59 9.03
N TRP A 293 13.08 8.90 9.62
CA TRP A 293 13.05 7.55 10.18
C TRP A 293 12.36 7.54 11.55
N VAL A 294 11.36 6.67 11.77
CA VAL A 294 10.74 6.49 13.10
C VAL A 294 10.72 5.02 13.50
N ASP A 295 11.42 4.69 14.58
CA ASP A 295 11.46 3.36 15.18
C ASP A 295 10.04 2.90 15.59
N ARG A 296 9.78 1.58 15.54
CA ARG A 296 8.51 0.97 16.00
C ARG A 296 8.20 1.29 17.46
N GLY A 297 9.23 1.51 18.27
CA GLY A 297 9.13 1.92 19.67
C GLY A 297 9.09 3.43 19.88
N VAL A 298 9.18 4.26 18.83
CA VAL A 298 9.04 5.71 18.97
C VAL A 298 7.58 6.07 18.71
N GLN A 299 7.01 6.86 19.62
CA GLN A 299 5.66 7.39 19.45
C GLN A 299 5.64 8.37 18.28
N SER A 300 4.62 8.24 17.43
CA SER A 300 4.41 9.10 16.28
C SER A 300 2.97 9.63 16.22
N GLU A 301 2.71 10.45 15.21
CA GLU A 301 1.48 11.20 15.12
C GLU A 301 0.36 10.20 14.90
N SER A 302 -0.78 10.43 15.53
CA SER A 302 -1.83 9.42 15.64
C SER A 302 -2.28 8.80 14.30
N THR A 303 -2.38 9.59 13.23
CA THR A 303 -2.70 9.11 11.88
C THR A 303 -1.51 8.38 11.26
N ALA A 304 -0.29 8.94 11.35
CA ALA A 304 0.93 8.30 10.85
C ALA A 304 1.18 6.94 11.50
N ALA A 305 1.12 6.86 12.82
CA ALA A 305 1.25 5.64 13.61
C ALA A 305 0.24 4.59 13.14
N PHE A 306 -1.02 4.98 12.98
CA PHE A 306 -2.09 4.09 12.53
C PHE A 306 -1.83 3.55 11.13
N VAL A 307 -1.57 4.42 10.15
CA VAL A 307 -1.34 4.02 8.76
C VAL A 307 -0.13 3.08 8.66
N ALA A 308 0.94 3.37 9.41
CA ALA A 308 2.13 2.54 9.47
C ALA A 308 1.86 1.17 10.10
N GLY A 309 1.29 1.15 11.30
CA GLY A 309 1.03 -0.08 12.04
C GLY A 309 -0.01 -0.96 11.35
N PHE A 310 -1.05 -0.36 10.78
CA PHE A 310 -2.04 -1.08 9.98
C PHE A 310 -1.41 -1.71 8.73
N SER A 311 -0.52 -0.99 8.06
CA SER A 311 0.17 -1.51 6.87
C SER A 311 1.11 -2.68 7.21
N ASP A 312 1.80 -2.63 8.34
CA ASP A 312 2.63 -3.74 8.84
C ASP A 312 1.77 -4.97 9.16
N PHE A 313 0.68 -4.74 9.90
CA PHE A 313 -0.32 -5.76 10.16
C PHE A 313 -0.84 -6.39 8.87
N LEU A 314 -1.23 -5.58 7.89
CA LEU A 314 -1.81 -6.08 6.65
C LEU A 314 -0.76 -6.84 5.82
N ALA A 315 0.49 -6.37 5.77
CA ALA A 315 1.59 -7.06 5.09
C ALA A 315 1.85 -8.46 5.67
N ALA A 316 1.77 -8.59 6.99
CA ALA A 316 1.85 -9.87 7.69
C ALA A 316 0.60 -10.73 7.43
N ALA A 317 -0.60 -10.15 7.55
CA ALA A 317 -1.86 -10.86 7.41
C ALA A 317 -2.09 -11.43 6.01
N VAL A 318 -1.74 -10.68 4.96
CA VAL A 318 -1.82 -11.12 3.54
C VAL A 318 -0.96 -12.35 3.28
N ARG A 319 0.21 -12.44 3.93
CA ARG A 319 1.10 -13.62 3.84
C ARG A 319 0.77 -14.70 4.85
N ASN A 320 -0.14 -14.43 5.78
CA ASN A 320 -0.44 -15.27 6.94
C ASN A 320 0.82 -15.64 7.74
N ASP A 321 1.75 -14.69 7.86
CA ASP A 321 3.03 -14.84 8.57
C ASP A 321 3.24 -13.59 9.43
N GLY A 322 3.38 -13.77 10.75
CA GLY A 322 3.55 -12.68 11.71
C GLY A 322 4.90 -11.97 11.59
N ARG A 323 5.84 -12.57 10.85
CA ARG A 323 7.22 -12.09 10.75
C ARG A 323 7.35 -11.13 9.56
N LEU A 324 7.71 -9.89 9.86
CA LEU A 324 8.22 -8.93 8.89
C LEU A 324 9.74 -8.97 8.94
N LEU A 325 10.33 -9.48 7.87
CA LEU A 325 11.77 -9.53 7.67
C LEU A 325 12.15 -8.41 6.73
N ASP A 326 13.37 -7.91 6.84
CA ASP A 326 14.02 -7.14 5.78
C ASP A 326 15.54 -7.31 5.92
N SER A 327 16.21 -7.34 4.77
CA SER A 327 17.62 -7.64 4.63
C SER A 327 18.41 -6.36 4.38
N TYR A 328 19.46 -6.16 5.15
CA TYR A 328 20.33 -4.98 5.02
C TYR A 328 21.80 -5.40 5.10
N VAL A 329 22.72 -4.47 4.87
CA VAL A 329 24.15 -4.68 5.09
C VAL A 329 24.62 -3.74 6.18
N ASP A 330 25.21 -4.26 7.25
CA ASP A 330 25.64 -3.44 8.38
C ASP A 330 26.88 -2.57 8.05
N GLY A 331 27.27 -1.72 9.01
CA GLY A 331 28.44 -0.86 8.89
C GLY A 331 29.78 -1.60 8.70
N ALA A 332 29.82 -2.91 8.92
CA ALA A 332 30.97 -3.77 8.65
C ALA A 332 30.91 -4.45 7.27
N GLY A 333 29.86 -4.20 6.48
CA GLY A 333 29.68 -4.81 5.17
C GLY A 333 29.10 -6.22 5.21
N LEU A 334 28.56 -6.67 6.36
CA LEU A 334 27.97 -8.00 6.49
C LEU A 334 26.47 -7.98 6.22
N PRO A 335 25.92 -8.93 5.45
CA PRO A 335 24.48 -9.09 5.29
C PRO A 335 23.83 -9.46 6.62
N GLN A 336 22.80 -8.72 6.99
CA GLN A 336 21.99 -8.89 8.19
C GLN A 336 20.51 -9.00 7.80
N VAL A 337 19.72 -9.54 8.71
CA VAL A 337 18.26 -9.58 8.59
C VAL A 337 17.65 -9.08 9.88
N ASP A 338 16.88 -8.01 9.79
CA ASP A 338 16.05 -7.55 10.88
C ASP A 338 14.71 -8.30 10.86
N LEU A 339 14.22 -8.61 12.05
CA LEU A 339 12.93 -9.27 12.26
C LEU A 339 12.06 -8.42 13.19
N PHE A 340 10.81 -8.23 12.78
CA PHE A 340 9.73 -7.79 13.65
C PHE A 340 8.60 -8.82 13.60
N ASP A 341 8.35 -9.51 14.71
CA ASP A 341 7.30 -10.51 14.80
C ASP A 341 6.07 -9.93 15.51
N LEU A 342 4.97 -9.81 14.77
CA LEU A 342 3.71 -9.29 15.28
C LEU A 342 3.05 -10.23 16.30
N ALA A 343 3.50 -11.49 16.42
CA ALA A 343 3.04 -12.40 17.45
C ALA A 343 3.69 -12.16 18.83
N ASP A 344 4.77 -11.37 18.88
CA ASP A 344 5.54 -11.13 20.10
C ASP A 344 5.38 -9.68 20.60
N HIS A 345 4.68 -9.56 21.74
CA HIS A 345 4.41 -8.30 22.41
C HIS A 345 5.66 -7.70 23.09
N THR A 346 6.82 -8.35 23.05
CA THR A 346 8.05 -7.84 23.66
C THR A 346 8.89 -6.97 22.72
N TYR A 347 8.59 -6.97 21.41
CA TYR A 347 9.30 -6.13 20.43
C TYR A 347 9.19 -4.64 20.72
N VAL A 348 8.05 -4.19 21.26
CA VAL A 348 7.88 -2.81 21.71
C VAL A 348 8.18 -2.74 23.21
N SER A 349 9.21 -1.97 23.57
CA SER A 349 9.59 -1.80 24.96
C SER A 349 8.44 -1.23 25.79
N GLY A 350 8.32 -1.62 27.07
CA GLY A 350 7.16 -1.25 27.89
C GLY A 350 6.88 0.25 27.99
N GLY A 351 7.92 1.10 28.01
CA GLY A 351 7.75 2.57 28.05
C GLY A 351 7.37 3.19 26.70
N ALA A 352 7.55 2.45 25.61
CA ALA A 352 7.20 2.86 24.25
C ALA A 352 5.78 2.43 23.84
N LYS A 353 5.21 1.41 24.49
CA LYS A 353 3.91 0.85 24.17
C LYS A 353 2.79 1.90 24.22
N GLY A 354 1.80 1.75 23.35
CA GLY A 354 0.58 2.55 23.34
C GLY A 354 0.01 2.79 21.94
N GLU A 355 -1.13 3.47 21.86
CA GLU A 355 -1.89 3.70 20.62
C GLU A 355 -1.20 4.58 19.56
N PHE A 356 -0.03 5.14 19.89
CA PHE A 356 0.76 6.02 19.01
C PHE A 356 2.10 5.40 18.62
N ALA A 357 2.39 4.20 19.08
CA ALA A 357 3.53 3.43 18.61
C ALA A 357 3.08 2.55 17.44
N ARG A 358 3.70 2.75 16.27
CA ARG A 358 3.49 1.92 15.08
C ARG A 358 3.54 0.43 15.42
N GLY A 359 4.55 0.01 16.19
CA GLY A 359 4.74 -1.39 16.57
C GLY A 359 3.56 -1.94 17.38
N SER A 360 3.11 -1.17 18.37
CA SER A 360 1.98 -1.56 19.23
C SER A 360 0.69 -1.67 18.46
N ILE A 361 0.45 -0.78 17.49
CA ILE A 361 -0.71 -0.86 16.60
C ILE A 361 -0.66 -2.14 15.76
N ALA A 362 0.49 -2.45 15.14
CA ALA A 362 0.65 -3.64 14.31
C ALA A 362 0.44 -4.94 15.12
N VAL A 363 1.10 -5.06 16.27
CA VAL A 363 0.99 -6.21 17.19
C VAL A 363 -0.43 -6.35 17.72
N SER A 364 -1.07 -5.24 18.10
CA SER A 364 -2.47 -5.23 18.55
C SER A 364 -3.42 -5.73 17.49
N LEU A 365 -3.31 -5.22 16.26
CA LEU A 365 -4.17 -5.63 15.14
C LEU A 365 -3.96 -7.10 14.77
N TRP A 366 -2.71 -7.58 14.82
CA TRP A 366 -2.40 -9.00 14.64
C TRP A 366 -3.05 -9.85 15.72
N GLY A 367 -2.92 -9.46 16.99
CA GLY A 367 -3.56 -10.13 18.12
C GLY A 367 -5.08 -10.15 18.00
N LEU A 368 -5.71 -9.02 17.65
CA LEU A 368 -7.15 -8.94 17.39
C LEU A 368 -7.56 -9.90 16.27
N TRP A 369 -6.84 -9.87 15.14
CA TRP A 369 -7.14 -10.74 14.01
C TRP A 369 -6.99 -12.21 14.36
N LYS A 370 -5.84 -12.61 14.92
CA LYS A 370 -5.50 -14.00 15.20
C LYS A 370 -6.24 -14.57 16.40
N ASN A 371 -6.22 -13.87 17.53
CA ASN A 371 -6.63 -14.40 18.82
C ASN A 371 -8.11 -14.14 19.11
N VAL A 372 -8.69 -13.07 18.56
CA VAL A 372 -10.07 -12.66 18.86
C VAL A 372 -11.02 -12.95 17.68
N LEU A 373 -10.58 -12.67 16.45
CA LEU A 373 -11.40 -12.79 15.25
C LEU A 373 -11.14 -14.08 14.44
N GLY A 374 -10.34 -15.00 14.99
CA GLY A 374 -10.13 -16.35 14.45
C GLY A 374 -9.14 -16.47 13.28
N GLY A 375 -8.44 -15.41 12.91
CA GLY A 375 -7.28 -15.44 12.00
C GLY A 375 -7.59 -15.76 10.54
N GLY A 376 -8.84 -15.63 10.11
CA GLY A 376 -9.30 -15.90 8.75
C GLY A 376 -9.83 -14.67 8.00
N ALA A 377 -10.34 -14.88 6.79
CA ALA A 377 -10.86 -13.83 5.91
C ALA A 377 -12.03 -13.04 6.54
N THR A 378 -12.91 -13.70 7.28
CA THR A 378 -14.03 -13.03 7.99
C THR A 378 -13.54 -12.07 9.07
N GLY A 379 -12.51 -12.48 9.84
CA GLY A 379 -11.89 -11.60 10.84
C GLY A 379 -11.19 -10.42 10.19
N LEU A 380 -10.47 -10.67 9.10
CA LEU A 380 -9.80 -9.62 8.34
C LEU A 380 -10.80 -8.65 7.70
N ASN A 381 -11.91 -9.16 7.15
CA ASN A 381 -13.03 -8.33 6.64
C ASN A 381 -13.63 -7.46 7.75
N THR A 382 -13.75 -7.98 8.98
CA THR A 382 -14.24 -7.19 10.13
C THR A 382 -13.33 -5.99 10.40
N LEU A 383 -12.01 -6.22 10.46
CA LEU A 383 -11.01 -5.16 10.65
C LEU A 383 -10.97 -4.18 9.48
N TRP A 384 -11.12 -4.66 8.25
CA TRP A 384 -11.12 -3.82 7.05
C TRP A 384 -12.41 -3.01 6.86
N ALA A 385 -13.56 -3.59 7.19
CA ALA A 385 -14.84 -2.91 7.17
C ALA A 385 -14.93 -1.82 8.22
N ALA A 386 -14.12 -1.89 9.29
CA ALA A 386 -13.93 -0.76 10.20
C ALA A 386 -13.23 0.39 9.46
N VAL A 387 -12.14 0.14 8.70
CA VAL A 387 -11.43 1.16 7.88
C VAL A 387 -12.32 1.84 6.82
N ARG A 388 -13.42 1.19 6.39
CA ARG A 388 -14.32 1.72 5.35
C ARG A 388 -15.77 1.95 5.84
N SER A 389 -15.97 2.04 7.15
CA SER A 389 -17.32 2.08 7.73
C SER A 389 -18.12 3.29 7.25
N THR A 390 -19.27 3.03 6.64
CA THR A 390 -20.35 4.02 6.47
C THR A 390 -21.43 3.90 7.55
N ALA A 391 -21.34 2.88 8.42
CA ALA A 391 -22.33 2.62 9.45
C ALA A 391 -22.29 3.71 10.52
N THR A 392 -23.42 4.38 10.73
CA THR A 392 -23.62 5.26 11.88
C THR A 392 -23.40 4.46 13.16
N LEU A 393 -22.39 4.84 13.94
CA LEU A 393 -22.19 4.21 15.25
C LEU A 393 -23.44 4.48 16.12
N PRO A 394 -23.88 3.56 16.99
CA PRO A 394 -25.09 3.72 17.82
C PRO A 394 -25.11 4.97 18.72
N ASN A 395 -23.95 5.58 18.96
CA ASN A 395 -23.81 6.85 19.68
C ASN A 395 -23.86 8.09 18.76
N GLY A 396 -23.99 7.93 17.45
CA GLY A 396 -23.98 9.03 16.46
C GLY A 396 -22.60 9.67 16.24
N VAL A 397 -21.53 9.12 16.80
CA VAL A 397 -20.21 9.79 16.90
C VAL A 397 -19.14 9.11 16.05
N GLY A 398 -19.50 8.28 15.06
CA GLY A 398 -18.53 7.75 14.08
C GLY A 398 -17.71 8.90 13.53
N GLU A 399 -16.40 8.88 13.79
CA GLU A 399 -15.51 9.93 13.31
C GLU A 399 -15.46 9.80 11.79
N TYR A 400 -16.04 10.81 11.14
CA TYR A 400 -16.21 10.92 9.70
C TYR A 400 -17.10 9.82 9.12
N GLU A 401 -18.41 10.08 9.08
CA GLU A 401 -19.33 9.38 8.17
C GLU A 401 -18.65 9.26 6.79
N GLN A 402 -18.07 8.09 6.47
CA GLN A 402 -17.30 7.72 5.26
C GLN A 402 -15.74 7.73 5.32
N ALA A 403 -15.04 8.28 6.33
CA ALA A 403 -13.55 8.31 6.37
C ALA A 403 -12.96 7.82 7.69
N THR A 404 -12.72 6.52 7.79
CA THR A 404 -12.10 5.91 8.98
C THR A 404 -10.60 6.16 9.11
N LEU A 405 -10.09 7.28 8.57
CA LEU A 405 -8.67 7.63 8.50
C LEU A 405 -8.24 8.62 9.59
N GLY A 406 -9.01 8.78 10.66
CA GLY A 406 -8.69 9.71 11.75
C GLY A 406 -7.44 9.32 12.53
N CYS A 407 -7.43 8.14 13.15
CA CYS A 407 -6.32 7.54 13.90
C CYS A 407 -6.76 6.19 14.51
N PHE A 408 -5.86 5.50 15.21
CA PHE A 408 -6.08 4.15 15.72
C PHE A 408 -7.24 4.02 16.74
N PRO A 409 -7.43 4.92 17.72
CA PRO A 409 -8.53 4.76 18.68
C PRO A 409 -9.93 4.85 18.06
N SER A 410 -10.10 5.74 17.10
CA SER A 410 -11.36 5.91 16.36
C SER A 410 -11.65 4.72 15.48
N TYR A 411 -10.60 4.15 14.88
CA TYR A 411 -10.66 2.89 14.20
C TYR A 411 -11.16 1.75 15.13
N LEU A 412 -10.65 1.68 16.35
CA LEU A 412 -11.05 0.67 17.33
C LEU A 412 -12.52 0.81 17.78
N LEU A 413 -13.10 2.02 17.83
CA LEU A 413 -14.56 2.19 17.99
C LEU A 413 -15.35 1.57 16.84
N GLY A 414 -14.85 1.73 15.61
CA GLY A 414 -15.42 1.10 14.42
C GLY A 414 -15.36 -0.43 14.50
N VAL A 415 -14.28 -0.98 15.07
CA VAL A 415 -14.15 -2.41 15.35
C VAL A 415 -15.15 -2.84 16.44
N GLN A 416 -15.21 -2.13 17.56
CA GLN A 416 -16.13 -2.40 18.67
C GLN A 416 -17.58 -2.53 18.20
N SER A 417 -18.04 -1.61 17.34
CA SER A 417 -19.42 -1.60 16.84
C SER A 417 -19.79 -2.80 15.96
N ARG A 418 -18.81 -3.58 15.53
CA ARG A 418 -18.97 -4.77 14.67
C ARG A 418 -18.82 -6.07 15.44
N MET A 419 -18.54 -5.98 16.73
CA MET A 419 -18.32 -7.13 17.60
C MET A 419 -19.49 -7.29 18.57
N THR A 420 -19.69 -8.52 19.04
CA THR A 420 -20.55 -8.75 20.20
C THR A 420 -19.89 -8.19 21.45
N ALA A 421 -20.67 -7.90 22.49
CA ALA A 421 -20.13 -7.42 23.77
C ALA A 421 -19.04 -8.34 24.33
N GLY A 422 -19.24 -9.66 24.30
CA GLY A 422 -18.24 -10.64 24.73
C GLY A 422 -16.98 -10.67 23.85
N GLY A 423 -17.14 -10.48 22.53
CA GLY A 423 -16.00 -10.34 21.62
C GLY A 423 -15.17 -9.08 21.91
N TRP A 424 -15.81 -7.97 22.25
CA TRP A 424 -15.11 -6.74 22.62
C TRP A 424 -14.36 -6.87 23.95
N THR A 425 -14.90 -7.58 24.94
CA THR A 425 -14.17 -7.85 26.19
C THR A 425 -12.86 -8.60 25.93
N ALA A 426 -12.88 -9.58 25.02
CA ALA A 426 -11.66 -10.28 24.59
C ALA A 426 -10.70 -9.34 23.84
N ALA A 427 -11.22 -8.47 22.96
CA ALA A 427 -10.43 -7.45 22.27
C ALA A 427 -9.71 -6.51 23.25
N VAL A 428 -10.40 -5.99 24.26
CA VAL A 428 -9.82 -5.10 25.28
C VAL A 428 -8.69 -5.81 26.05
N THR A 429 -8.84 -7.10 26.35
CA THR A 429 -7.79 -7.90 26.99
C THR A 429 -6.55 -8.02 26.10
N GLU A 430 -6.75 -8.15 24.78
CA GLU A 430 -5.65 -8.20 23.81
C GLU A 430 -4.94 -6.85 23.69
N LEU A 431 -5.71 -5.77 23.54
CA LEU A 431 -5.21 -4.38 23.46
C LEU A 431 -4.37 -3.99 24.69
N ALA A 432 -4.78 -4.42 25.88
CA ALA A 432 -4.07 -4.13 27.12
C ALA A 432 -2.63 -4.68 27.16
N LYS A 433 -2.31 -5.73 26.38
CA LYS A 433 -0.94 -6.26 26.30
C LYS A 433 0.04 -5.28 25.65
N GLU A 434 -0.47 -4.41 24.78
CA GLU A 434 0.25 -3.32 24.13
C GLU A 434 0.00 -1.96 24.81
N ALA A 435 -0.48 -1.97 26.07
CA ALA A 435 -0.85 -0.77 26.83
C ALA A 435 -1.84 0.15 26.09
N VAL A 436 -2.61 -0.39 25.14
CA VAL A 436 -3.63 0.36 24.42
C VAL A 436 -4.89 0.43 25.30
N PRO A 437 -5.32 1.64 25.71
CA PRO A 437 -6.49 1.82 26.56
C PRO A 437 -7.78 1.46 25.81
N ASN A 438 -8.84 1.15 26.57
CA ASN A 438 -10.17 0.94 26.00
C ASN A 438 -10.69 2.26 25.40
N PRO A 439 -10.92 2.35 24.07
CA PRO A 439 -11.53 3.51 23.45
C PRO A 439 -13.04 3.46 23.75
N ASP A 440 -13.46 3.94 24.90
CA ASP A 440 -14.87 4.02 25.27
C ASP A 440 -15.33 5.50 25.21
N PRO A 441 -16.34 5.82 24.38
CA PRO A 441 -16.83 7.18 24.19
C PRO A 441 -17.62 7.69 25.42
N VAL A 442 -18.08 6.81 26.29
CA VAL A 442 -18.82 7.13 27.52
C VAL A 442 -17.87 7.40 28.67
N THR A 443 -16.78 6.64 28.80
CA THR A 443 -15.83 6.78 29.92
C THR A 443 -14.73 7.83 29.70
N GLY A 444 -14.77 8.57 28.59
CA GLY A 444 -14.02 9.83 28.43
C GLY A 444 -12.86 9.83 27.45
N TYR A 445 -12.61 8.74 26.71
CA TYR A 445 -11.48 8.69 25.77
C TYR A 445 -11.53 9.79 24.71
N PHE A 446 -12.74 10.11 24.21
CA PHE A 446 -12.99 11.20 23.24
C PHE A 446 -13.66 12.45 23.84
N ASN A 447 -13.99 12.44 25.13
CA ASN A 447 -14.58 13.59 25.83
C ASN A 447 -13.55 14.41 26.61
N THR A 448 -12.27 14.02 26.54
CA THR A 448 -11.13 14.76 27.09
C THR A 448 -10.33 15.44 25.98
N THR A 449 -9.36 16.29 26.34
CA THR A 449 -8.51 17.04 25.40
C THR A 449 -7.53 16.18 24.58
N ALA A 450 -7.59 14.85 24.64
CA ALA A 450 -6.48 13.98 24.27
C ALA A 450 -6.26 13.78 22.76
N LEU A 451 -7.30 13.87 21.91
CA LEU A 451 -7.19 13.59 20.47
C LEU A 451 -8.08 14.49 19.58
N TRP A 452 -9.34 14.73 19.97
CA TRP A 452 -10.29 15.52 19.17
C TRP A 452 -11.13 16.44 20.04
N GLN A 453 -11.36 17.67 19.57
CA GLN A 453 -12.34 18.57 20.18
C GLN A 453 -13.56 18.70 19.27
N THR A 454 -14.71 18.17 19.69
CA THR A 454 -15.97 18.38 18.98
C THR A 454 -16.46 19.81 19.21
N SER A 455 -16.69 20.55 18.13
CA SER A 455 -17.01 21.98 18.16
C SER A 455 -18.16 22.32 17.21
N ALA A 456 -19.00 23.26 17.61
CA ALA A 456 -19.96 23.90 16.71
C ALA A 456 -19.25 24.95 15.84
N ILE A 457 -19.74 25.18 14.63
CA ILE A 457 -19.26 26.27 13.76
C ILE A 457 -20.25 27.45 13.78
N PRO A 458 -19.78 28.72 13.71
CA PRO A 458 -18.38 29.11 13.55
C PRO A 458 -17.55 28.87 14.83
N LEU A 459 -16.27 28.51 14.64
CA LEU A 459 -15.32 28.22 15.71
C LEU A 459 -14.22 29.28 15.75
N SER A 460 -13.82 29.68 16.95
CA SER A 460 -12.57 30.39 17.22
C SER A 460 -11.92 29.77 18.45
N ALA A 461 -10.68 29.28 18.31
CA ALA A 461 -9.95 28.61 19.36
C ALA A 461 -8.46 28.99 19.34
N SER A 462 -7.78 28.74 20.45
CA SER A 462 -6.33 28.80 20.56
C SER A 462 -5.81 27.53 21.19
N GLY A 463 -4.54 27.24 20.93
CA GLY A 463 -3.86 26.09 21.53
C GLY A 463 -2.35 26.27 21.50
N THR A 464 -1.65 25.29 22.05
CA THR A 464 -0.18 25.22 22.03
C THR A 464 0.23 23.83 21.62
N LEU A 465 1.24 23.74 20.76
CA LEU A 465 1.84 22.46 20.36
C LEU A 465 3.29 22.41 20.78
N GLN A 466 3.74 21.21 21.13
CA GLN A 466 5.14 20.93 21.30
C GLN A 466 5.83 20.87 19.93
N THR A 467 7.04 21.41 19.86
CA THR A 467 7.91 21.32 18.70
C THR A 467 9.27 20.79 19.17
N TYR A 468 9.99 20.11 18.28
CA TYR A 468 11.24 19.45 18.61
C TYR A 468 12.33 19.88 17.65
N ALA A 469 13.53 20.12 18.19
CA ALA A 469 14.72 20.32 17.39
C ALA A 469 15.00 19.06 16.54
N PRO A 470 15.66 19.19 15.38
CA PRO A 470 15.90 18.04 14.52
C PRO A 470 16.72 16.92 15.20
N SER A 471 17.56 17.29 16.17
CA SER A 471 18.36 16.35 16.95
C SER A 471 17.58 15.50 17.96
N ALA A 472 16.33 15.87 18.27
CA ALA A 472 15.54 15.16 19.28
C ALA A 472 14.84 13.90 18.73
N ASN A 473 14.73 13.73 17.41
CA ASN A 473 14.09 12.57 16.76
C ASN A 473 12.64 12.28 17.20
N LEU A 474 11.92 13.28 17.71
CA LEU A 474 10.53 13.19 18.16
C LEU A 474 9.58 13.98 17.24
N TYR A 475 9.81 13.93 15.93
CA TYR A 475 9.11 14.77 14.94
C TYR A 475 7.59 14.59 14.84
N TYR A 476 7.02 13.63 15.57
CA TYR A 476 5.63 13.25 15.46
C TYR A 476 4.99 12.92 16.81
N ASP A 477 5.41 13.54 17.91
CA ASP A 477 4.74 13.31 19.21
C ASP A 477 3.22 13.65 19.14
N ARG A 478 2.40 12.96 19.94
CA ARG A 478 0.96 13.24 20.06
C ARG A 478 0.69 14.72 20.39
N ASP A 479 1.59 15.35 21.15
CA ASP A 479 1.50 16.75 21.57
C ASP A 479 1.89 17.75 20.47
N GLN A 480 2.25 17.27 19.27
CA GLN A 480 2.57 18.10 18.10
C GLN A 480 1.40 18.27 17.14
N SER A 481 0.21 17.75 17.48
CA SER A 481 -0.99 17.95 16.68
C SER A 481 -2.21 18.14 17.55
N GLN A 482 -3.15 18.96 17.07
CA GLN A 482 -4.47 19.09 17.68
C GLN A 482 -5.51 19.26 16.58
N ALA A 483 -6.69 18.70 16.80
CA ALA A 483 -7.76 18.73 15.82
C ALA A 483 -9.13 19.10 16.40
N TRP A 484 -9.90 19.85 15.60
CA TRP A 484 -11.26 20.29 15.90
C TRP A 484 -12.23 19.69 14.90
N ARG A 485 -13.15 18.86 15.40
CA ARG A 485 -14.20 18.20 14.64
C ARG A 485 -15.45 19.09 14.58
N PHE A 486 -16.07 19.18 13.41
CA PHE A 486 -17.32 19.94 13.20
C PHE A 486 -18.20 19.32 12.10
N VAL A 487 -19.50 19.62 12.14
CA VAL A 487 -20.46 19.24 11.08
C VAL A 487 -20.73 20.45 10.19
N HIS A 488 -20.71 20.26 8.87
CA HIS A 488 -20.95 21.30 7.87
C HIS A 488 -22.15 20.94 7.00
N GLY A 489 -23.03 21.92 6.77
CA GLY A 489 -24.26 21.76 5.97
C GLY A 489 -24.08 21.88 4.45
N GLY A 490 -22.86 22.11 3.97
CA GLY A 490 -22.57 22.39 2.56
C GLY A 490 -22.36 23.88 2.26
N GLY A 491 -21.62 24.18 1.19
CA GLY A 491 -21.32 25.56 0.76
C GLY A 491 -19.90 26.01 1.10
N ALA A 492 -19.64 27.30 0.95
CA ALA A 492 -18.30 27.88 1.14
C ALA A 492 -17.84 27.79 2.61
N ARG A 493 -16.53 27.66 2.81
CA ARG A 493 -15.91 27.55 4.14
C ARG A 493 -14.51 28.16 4.12
N THR A 494 -14.20 28.97 5.13
CA THR A 494 -12.84 29.49 5.32
C THR A 494 -12.29 29.00 6.65
N ILE A 495 -11.12 28.37 6.60
CA ILE A 495 -10.38 27.92 7.79
C ILE A 495 -9.08 28.70 7.83
N THR A 496 -8.84 29.40 8.94
CA THR A 496 -7.64 30.20 9.12
C THR A 496 -6.92 29.78 10.38
N MET A 497 -5.63 29.48 10.28
CA MET A 497 -4.75 29.27 11.43
C MET A 497 -3.64 30.31 11.41
N THR A 498 -3.39 30.94 12.56
CA THR A 498 -2.29 31.91 12.70
C THR A 498 -1.34 31.44 13.80
N PRO A 499 -0.08 31.14 13.47
CA PRO A 499 0.95 30.86 14.48
C PRO A 499 1.17 32.05 15.39
N THR A 500 1.48 31.80 16.66
CA THR A 500 1.94 32.81 17.62
C THR A 500 3.37 32.48 18.02
N GLY A 501 4.26 33.48 18.01
CA GLY A 501 5.67 33.27 18.40
C GLY A 501 6.62 32.79 17.28
N GLY A 502 6.29 32.99 16.00
CA GLY A 502 7.22 32.80 14.88
C GLY A 502 7.51 31.36 14.47
N GLN A 503 6.88 30.38 15.14
CA GLN A 503 6.96 28.96 14.80
C GLN A 503 6.18 28.63 13.52
N ASP A 504 6.64 27.61 12.79
CA ASP A 504 5.88 27.06 11.67
C ASP A 504 4.83 26.05 12.14
N PHE A 505 3.63 26.14 11.54
CA PHE A 505 2.55 25.19 11.70
C PHE A 505 1.91 24.87 10.36
N TYR A 506 1.45 23.64 10.25
CA TYR A 506 0.65 23.14 9.14
C TYR A 506 -0.83 23.16 9.51
N LEU A 507 -1.67 23.46 8.52
CA LEU A 507 -3.12 23.41 8.63
C LEU A 507 -3.65 22.41 7.62
N GLU A 508 -4.44 21.46 8.09
CA GLU A 508 -5.02 20.39 7.27
C GLU A 508 -6.53 20.31 7.53
N LEU A 509 -7.30 19.95 6.51
CA LEU A 509 -8.71 19.63 6.62
C LEU A 509 -8.93 18.18 6.20
N LEU A 510 -9.54 17.42 7.09
CA LEU A 510 -9.96 16.05 6.90
C LEU A 510 -11.48 16.01 6.80
N GLY A 511 -12.03 15.19 5.93
CA GLY A 511 -13.46 15.07 5.68
C GLY A 511 -13.90 13.63 5.42
N PRO A 512 -15.17 13.42 5.04
CA PRO A 512 -15.76 12.11 4.78
C PRO A 512 -15.02 11.21 3.79
N GLY A 513 -14.22 11.77 2.89
CA GLY A 513 -13.43 11.00 1.90
C GLY A 513 -11.96 10.83 2.26
N GLY A 514 -11.52 11.30 3.42
CA GLY A 514 -10.11 11.42 3.79
C GLY A 514 -9.64 12.88 3.74
N TRP A 515 -8.41 13.10 3.30
CA TRP A 515 -7.85 14.44 3.19
C TRP A 515 -8.64 15.31 2.19
N VAL A 516 -8.87 16.58 2.52
CA VAL A 516 -9.66 17.51 1.70
C VAL A 516 -8.79 18.66 1.19
N ALA A 517 -8.01 19.27 2.07
CA ALA A 517 -7.16 20.40 1.75
C ALA A 517 -6.07 20.59 2.82
N GLY A 518 -5.01 21.31 2.47
CA GLY A 518 -3.91 21.58 3.38
C GLY A 518 -3.13 22.83 2.96
N SER A 519 -2.53 23.48 3.94
CA SER A 519 -1.70 24.66 3.77
C SER A 519 -0.39 24.44 4.51
N TYR A 520 0.68 24.32 3.73
CA TYR A 520 2.05 24.10 4.17
C TYR A 520 2.89 25.25 3.61
N GLY A 521 3.81 25.85 4.37
CA GLY A 521 4.61 26.97 3.85
C GLY A 521 5.63 27.52 4.84
N ASN A 522 6.08 28.77 4.63
CA ASN A 522 7.17 29.39 5.41
C ASN A 522 6.78 29.69 6.87
N ALA A 523 7.75 29.62 7.79
CA ALA A 523 7.56 29.82 9.22
C ALA A 523 6.84 31.14 9.59
N GLY A 524 6.00 31.08 10.62
CA GLY A 524 5.28 32.24 11.18
C GLY A 524 4.17 32.84 10.31
N SER A 525 3.87 32.25 9.14
CA SER A 525 2.82 32.77 8.24
C SER A 525 1.43 32.26 8.63
N THR A 526 0.42 33.12 8.54
CA THR A 526 -0.99 32.70 8.59
C THR A 526 -1.28 31.69 7.48
N ARG A 527 -1.96 30.60 7.84
CA ARG A 527 -2.46 29.57 6.93
C ARG A 527 -3.95 29.79 6.71
N THR A 528 -4.39 29.74 5.46
CA THR A 528 -5.80 29.86 5.12
C THR A 528 -6.18 28.83 4.07
N LEU A 529 -7.25 28.08 4.35
CA LEU A 529 -7.94 27.21 3.39
C LEU A 529 -9.23 27.91 2.99
N ASN A 530 -9.31 28.37 1.75
CA ASN A 530 -10.52 28.97 1.16
C ASN A 530 -11.21 27.93 0.28
N LEU A 531 -12.30 27.36 0.79
CA LEU A 531 -13.04 26.29 0.14
C LEU A 531 -14.33 26.87 -0.42
N ASN A 532 -14.35 27.19 -1.71
CA ASN A 532 -15.49 27.85 -2.36
C ASN A 532 -16.77 26.99 -2.39
N SER A 533 -16.63 25.67 -2.30
CA SER A 533 -17.73 24.71 -2.22
C SER A 533 -17.27 23.46 -1.47
N LEU A 534 -17.52 23.41 -0.17
CA LEU A 534 -17.32 22.22 0.66
C LEU A 534 -18.66 21.47 0.77
N PRO A 535 -18.74 20.17 0.40
CA PRO A 535 -19.97 19.38 0.54
C PRO A 535 -20.47 19.29 1.99
N ALA A 536 -21.74 18.89 2.15
CA ALA A 536 -22.26 18.59 3.48
C ALA A 536 -21.56 17.34 4.05
N GLY A 537 -21.21 17.37 5.34
CA GLY A 537 -20.53 16.26 6.00
C GLY A 537 -19.87 16.62 7.33
N THR A 538 -19.24 15.62 7.96
CA THR A 538 -18.42 15.81 9.16
C THR A 538 -16.96 16.00 8.77
N TYR A 539 -16.32 17.04 9.29
CA TYR A 539 -14.95 17.43 8.99
C TYR A 539 -14.12 17.63 10.25
N ALA A 540 -12.80 17.65 10.12
CA ALA A 540 -11.91 18.14 11.16
C ALA A 540 -10.80 19.00 10.59
N ALA A 541 -10.60 20.15 11.20
CA ALA A 541 -9.41 20.95 10.98
C ALA A 541 -8.31 20.45 11.93
N ARG A 542 -7.11 20.18 11.41
CA ARG A 542 -5.94 19.77 12.19
C ARG A 542 -4.85 20.80 12.06
N VAL A 543 -4.26 21.18 13.20
CA VAL A 543 -3.04 21.99 13.28
C VAL A 543 -1.91 21.08 13.72
N ARG A 544 -0.77 21.14 13.04
CA ARG A 544 0.39 20.30 13.29
C ARG A 544 1.67 21.15 13.36
N ALA A 545 2.56 20.80 14.28
CA ALA A 545 3.91 21.36 14.35
C ALA A 545 4.64 21.23 13.00
N GLY A 546 5.14 22.35 12.49
CA GLY A 546 6.09 22.34 11.39
C GLY A 546 7.53 22.13 11.86
N ALA A 547 8.43 21.93 10.91
CA ALA A 547 9.86 21.82 11.20
C ALA A 547 10.36 23.05 11.98
N THR A 548 11.18 22.83 13.02
CA THR A 548 11.75 23.89 13.85
C THR A 548 13.22 23.60 14.14
N ALA A 549 13.99 24.65 14.45
CA ALA A 549 15.40 24.51 14.84
C ALA A 549 15.58 24.18 16.32
N ALA A 550 14.54 24.33 17.15
CA ALA A 550 14.64 24.21 18.60
C ALA A 550 13.40 23.54 19.21
N THR A 551 13.61 22.77 20.27
CA THR A 551 12.52 22.19 21.07
C THR A 551 11.83 23.27 21.89
N GLY A 552 10.50 23.31 21.87
CA GLY A 552 9.73 24.28 22.63
C GLY A 552 8.22 24.07 22.52
N THR A 553 7.46 24.94 23.19
CA THR A 553 6.00 24.94 23.11
C THR A 553 5.56 26.25 22.46
N PHE A 554 4.82 26.18 21.37
CA PHE A 554 4.43 27.34 20.59
C PHE A 554 2.92 27.39 20.40
N GLY A 555 2.35 28.60 20.48
CA GLY A 555 0.91 28.79 20.41
C GLY A 555 0.42 29.03 19.00
N TYR A 556 -0.87 28.82 18.77
CA TYR A 556 -1.57 29.23 17.55
C TYR A 556 -3.00 29.62 17.88
N THR A 557 -3.64 30.29 16.92
CA THR A 557 -5.09 30.51 16.90
C THR A 557 -5.67 29.87 15.65
N ILE A 558 -6.89 29.35 15.73
CA ILE A 558 -7.63 28.79 14.61
C ILE A 558 -9.06 29.35 14.58
N SER A 559 -9.55 29.67 13.38
CA SER A 559 -10.94 29.99 13.12
C SER A 559 -11.52 29.17 11.97
N ILE A 560 -12.77 28.77 12.10
CA ILE A 560 -13.55 28.03 11.10
C ILE A 560 -14.85 28.80 10.90
N ASN A 561 -14.98 29.50 9.77
CA ASN A 561 -16.07 30.45 9.51
C ASN A 561 -17.00 30.03 8.41
#